data_AF-A0A819WYB9-F1
#
_entry.id   AF-A0A819WYB9-F1
#
_cell.length_a   1.000
_cell.length_b   1.000
_cell.length_c   1.000
_cell.angle_alpha   90.00
_cell.angle_beta   90.00
_cell.angle_gamma   90.00
#
_symmetry.space_group_name_H-M   'P 1'
#
loop_
_entity.id
_entity.type
_entity.pdbx_description
1 polymer ?
#
loop_
_entity_poly.entity_id
_entity_poly.type
_entity_poly.pdbx_seq_one_letter_code
_entity_poly.pdbx_strand_id
1 'polypeptide(L)'
;MMIAEFALAFLTTLPNFVYNIYLQITQSIIKSQLRLAQESLWSSISVIMSFTMNVGTFYVYIIVSRPYRRNVRTALCFKQQNQVTSHQTQLQRGTTIQTLGNMTTRL
;
A
#
# COMPACT_ATOMS: atom_id res chain seq x y z
N MET A 1 -7.78 4.37 17.13
CA MET A 1 -7.64 3.66 15.84
C MET A 1 -9.00 3.62 15.14
N MET A 2 -10.01 2.93 15.67
CA MET A 2 -11.39 2.95 15.12
C MET A 2 -11.91 4.36 14.78
N ILE A 3 -11.79 5.32 15.71
CA ILE A 3 -12.29 6.69 15.48
C ILE A 3 -11.57 7.37 14.30
N ALA A 4 -10.26 7.14 14.15
CA ALA A 4 -9.47 7.73 13.07
C ALA A 4 -9.82 7.10 11.72
N GLU A 5 -10.03 5.79 11.67
CA GLU A 5 -10.50 5.09 10.47
C GLU A 5 -11.92 5.51 10.09
N PHE A 6 -12.80 5.66 11.07
CA PHE A 6 -14.17 6.11 10.85
C PHE A 6 -14.18 7.55 10.30
N ALA A 7 -13.38 8.44 10.87
CA ALA A 7 -13.23 9.82 10.36
C ALA A 7 -12.66 9.84 8.94
N LEU A 8 -11.64 9.02 8.65
CA LEU A 8 -11.03 8.94 7.32
C LEU A 8 -12.01 8.39 6.28
N ALA A 9 -12.74 7.32 6.63
CA ALA A 9 -13.78 6.76 5.79
C ALA A 9 -14.89 7.77 5.53
N PHE A 10 -15.35 8.49 6.54
CA PHE A 10 -16.40 9.49 6.39
C PHE A 10 -15.96 10.65 5.50
N LEU A 11 -14.77 11.21 5.72
CA LEU A 11 -14.23 12.32 4.91
C LEU A 11 -14.02 11.96 3.44
N THR A 12 -13.71 10.70 3.13
CA THR A 12 -13.42 10.25 1.76
C THR A 12 -14.67 9.74 1.03
N THR A 13 -15.60 9.11 1.75
CA THR A 13 -16.80 8.50 1.12
C THR A 13 -17.99 9.45 1.04
N LEU A 14 -18.16 10.36 2.00
CA LEU A 14 -19.29 11.30 2.03
C LEU A 14 -19.34 12.19 0.77
N PRO A 15 -18.22 12.82 0.31
CA PRO A 15 -18.26 13.65 -0.90
C PRO A 15 -18.67 12.86 -2.15
N ASN A 16 -18.18 11.62 -2.28
CA ASN A 16 -18.54 10.75 -3.40
C ASN A 16 -20.02 10.36 -3.36
N PHE A 17 -20.56 10.07 -2.18
CA PHE A 17 -21.96 9.72 -2.03
C PHE A 17 -22.88 10.90 -2.41
N VAL A 18 -22.59 12.09 -1.90
CA VAL A 18 -23.34 13.32 -2.22
C VAL A 18 -23.27 13.63 -3.72
N TYR A 19 -22.09 13.51 -4.33
CA TYR A 19 -21.89 13.75 -5.76
C TYR A 19 -22.69 12.77 -6.63
N ASN A 20 -22.71 11.48 -6.28
CA ASN A 20 -23.48 10.48 -7.02
C ASN A 20 -25.00 10.72 -6.94
N ILE A 21 -25.52 11.12 -5.78
CA ILE A 21 -26.93 11.52 -5.65
C ILE A 21 -27.24 12.72 -6.54
N TYR A 22 -26.37 13.73 -6.52
CA TYR A 22 -26.53 14.91 -7.37
C TYR A 22 -26.54 14.54 -8.87
N LEU A 23 -25.65 13.64 -9.33
CA LEU A 23 -25.64 13.16 -10.72
C LEU A 23 -26.96 12.44 -11.09
N GLN A 24 -27.45 11.56 -10.21
CA GLN A 24 -28.71 10.84 -10.43
C GLN A 24 -29.92 11.77 -10.56
N ILE A 25 -29.97 12.82 -9.74
CA ILE A 25 -31.07 13.80 -9.77
C ILE A 25 -30.99 14.68 -11.03
N THR A 26 -29.78 15.05 -11.46
CA THR A 26 -29.56 16.02 -12.55
C THR A 26 -29.35 15.40 -13.92
N GLN A 27 -29.48 14.08 -14.06
CA GLN A 27 -29.22 13.36 -15.32
C GLN A 27 -30.13 13.79 -16.49
N SER A 28 -31.35 14.22 -16.19
CA SER A 28 -32.35 14.61 -17.21
C SER A 28 -32.29 16.10 -17.57
N ILE A 29 -31.45 16.88 -16.91
CA ILE A 29 -31.35 18.32 -17.11
C ILE A 29 -30.29 18.59 -18.19
N ILE A 30 -30.62 19.42 -19.18
CA ILE A 30 -29.64 19.89 -20.18
C ILE A 30 -28.64 20.81 -19.47
N LYS A 31 -27.36 20.42 -19.48
CA LYS A 31 -26.29 21.12 -18.77
C LYS A 31 -25.47 21.98 -19.72
N SER A 32 -25.00 23.13 -19.22
CA SER A 32 -24.03 23.95 -19.95
C SER A 32 -22.65 23.27 -20.00
N GLN A 33 -21.84 23.62 -20.99
CA GLN A 33 -20.47 23.10 -21.14
C GLN A 33 -19.60 23.35 -19.90
N LEU A 34 -19.77 24.51 -19.26
CA LEU A 34 -19.08 24.83 -18.01
C LEU A 34 -19.45 23.87 -16.88
N ARG A 35 -20.73 23.49 -16.78
CA ARG A 35 -21.22 22.59 -15.74
C ARG A 35 -20.76 21.15 -15.96
N LEU A 36 -20.68 20.71 -17.22
CA LEU A 36 -20.09 19.42 -17.58
C LEU A 36 -18.59 19.37 -17.22
N ALA A 37 -17.84 20.44 -17.50
CA ALA A 37 -16.43 20.53 -17.12
C ALA A 37 -16.25 20.46 -15.60
N GLN A 38 -17.10 21.13 -14.83
CA GLN A 38 -17.10 21.07 -13.37
C GLN A 38 -17.41 19.66 -12.85
N GLU A 39 -18.37 18.96 -13.44
CA GLU A 39 -18.69 17.56 -13.10
C GLU A 39 -17.50 16.62 -13.41
N SER A 40 -16.80 16.84 -14.53
CA SER A 40 -15.58 16.09 -14.85
C SER A 40 -14.45 16.34 -13.83
N LEU A 41 -14.30 17.58 -13.35
CA LEU A 41 -13.33 17.90 -12.30
C LEU A 41 -13.70 17.22 -10.98
N TRP A 42 -14.97 17.26 -10.58
CA TRP A 42 -15.45 16.56 -9.38
C TRP A 42 -15.23 15.06 -9.47
N SER A 43 -15.50 14.45 -10.63
CA SER A 43 -15.21 13.03 -10.86
C SER A 43 -13.72 12.71 -10.69
N SER A 44 -12.83 13.58 -11.19
CA SER A 44 -11.38 13.40 -11.03
C SER A 44 -10.95 13.51 -9.56
N ILE A 45 -11.49 14.49 -8.82
CA ILE A 45 -11.25 14.66 -7.39
C ILE A 45 -11.73 13.42 -6.61
N SER A 46 -12.90 12.89 -6.95
CA SER A 46 -13.45 11.67 -6.36
C SER A 46 -12.52 10.46 -6.52
N VAL A 47 -11.92 10.27 -7.69
CA VAL A 47 -10.95 9.20 -7.94
C VAL A 47 -9.69 9.39 -7.08
N ILE A 48 -9.15 10.61 -7.03
CA ILE A 48 -7.95 10.93 -6.22
C ILE A 48 -8.22 10.69 -4.72
N MET A 49 -9.39 11.07 -4.23
CA MET A 49 -9.82 10.82 -2.84
C MET A 49 -9.88 9.32 -2.53
N SER A 50 -10.38 8.49 -3.45
CA SER A 50 -10.39 7.04 -3.28
C SER A 50 -8.99 6.42 -3.20
N PHE A 51 -8.02 6.92 -3.99
CA PHE A 51 -6.61 6.51 -3.83
C PHE A 51 -6.05 6.94 -2.48
N THR A 52 -6.38 8.16 -2.04
CA THR A 52 -5.93 8.72 -0.77
C THR A 52 -6.48 7.93 0.43
N MET A 53 -7.67 7.33 0.32
CA MET A 53 -8.21 6.45 1.36
C MET A 53 -7.34 5.20 1.60
N ASN A 54 -6.86 4.56 0.53
CA ASN A 54 -6.02 3.37 0.63
C ASN A 54 -4.63 3.68 1.19
N VAL A 55 -4.04 4.79 0.77
CA VAL A 55 -2.72 5.22 1.27
C VAL A 55 -2.82 5.82 2.67
N GLY A 56 -3.86 6.61 2.93
CA GLY A 56 -4.10 7.30 4.19
C GLY A 56 -4.37 6.35 5.34
N THR A 57 -5.14 5.29 5.11
CA THR A 57 -5.33 4.23 6.13
C THR A 57 -3.98 3.66 6.57
N PHE A 58 -3.11 3.26 5.63
CA PHE A 58 -1.78 2.74 5.94
C PHE A 58 -0.96 3.68 6.86
N TYR A 59 -0.92 4.98 6.57
CA TYR A 59 -0.21 5.95 7.41
C TYR A 59 -0.86 6.12 8.78
N VAL A 60 -2.20 6.16 8.87
CA VAL A 60 -2.94 6.20 10.14
C VAL A 60 -2.61 4.97 10.99
N TYR A 61 -2.52 3.79 10.38
CA TYR A 61 -2.11 2.56 11.06
C TYR A 61 -0.71 2.65 11.66
N ILE A 62 0.26 3.17 10.91
CA ILE A 62 1.63 3.38 11.40
C ILE A 62 1.67 4.38 12.56
N ILE A 63 0.94 5.50 12.46
CA ILE A 63 0.99 6.59 13.45
C ILE A 63 0.27 6.19 14.74
N VAL A 64 -0.94 5.65 14.63
CA VAL A 64 -1.85 5.43 15.76
C VAL A 64 -1.59 4.09 16.46
N SER A 65 -1.22 3.04 15.73
CA SER A 65 -1.11 1.70 16.32
C SER A 65 0.33 1.38 16.74
N ARG A 66 0.59 1.42 18.05
CA ARG A 66 1.83 0.90 18.66
C ARG A 66 2.08 -0.60 18.34
N PRO A 67 1.10 -1.51 18.43
CA PRO A 67 1.32 -2.92 18.08
C PRO A 67 1.61 -3.11 16.58
N TYR A 68 0.97 -2.33 15.70
CA TYR A 68 1.25 -2.39 14.27
C TYR A 68 2.70 -1.98 13.95
N ARG A 69 3.21 -0.91 14.58
CA ARG A 69 4.62 -0.49 14.47
C ARG A 69 5.60 -1.59 14.90
N ARG A 70 5.27 -2.33 15.97
CA ARG A 70 6.09 -3.44 16.46
C ARG A 70 6.12 -4.57 15.43
N ASN A 71 4.97 -4.97 14.89
CA ASN A 71 4.88 -6.03 13.89
C ASN A 71 5.55 -5.68 12.56
N VAL A 72 5.43 -4.44 12.08
CA VAL A 72 6.12 -3.97 10.86
C VAL A 72 7.64 -3.98 11.04
N ARG A 73 8.16 -3.51 12.18
CA ARG A 73 9.60 -3.61 12.48
C ARG A 73 10.07 -5.05 12.52
N THR A 74 9.31 -5.93 13.17
CA THR A 74 9.63 -7.35 13.26
C THR A 74 9.65 -8.00 11.87
N ALA A 75 8.65 -7.75 11.02
CA ALA A 75 8.58 -8.28 9.65
C ALA A 75 9.74 -7.79 8.76
N LEU A 76 10.14 -6.52 8.90
CA LEU A 76 11.28 -5.95 8.17
C LEU A 76 12.62 -6.54 8.65
N CYS A 77 12.81 -6.71 9.96
CA CYS A 77 14.02 -7.35 10.51
C CYS A 77 14.16 -8.83 10.09
N PHE A 78 13.08 -9.62 10.12
CA PHE A 78 13.16 -11.03 9.73
C PHE A 78 13.43 -11.24 8.23
N LYS A 79 12.97 -10.33 7.37
CA LYS A 79 13.32 -10.37 5.93
C LYS A 79 14.81 -10.11 5.68
N GLN A 80 15.40 -9.19 6.42
CA GLN A 80 16.83 -8.87 6.30
C GLN A 80 17.70 -10.02 6.78
N GLN A 81 17.29 -10.73 7.84
CA GLN A 81 18.03 -11.88 8.37
C GLN A 81 17.96 -13.10 7.44
N ASN A 82 16.82 -13.38 6.81
CA ASN A 82 16.70 -14.50 5.86
C ASN A 82 17.48 -14.29 4.55
N GLN A 83 17.72 -13.05 4.12
CA GLN A 83 18.59 -12.76 2.96
C GLN A 83 20.08 -12.88 3.28
N VAL A 84 20.51 -12.51 4.48
CA VAL A 84 21.93 -12.66 4.89
C VAL A 84 22.28 -14.13 5.11
N THR A 85 21.39 -14.91 5.73
CA THR A 85 21.62 -16.35 5.97
C THR A 85 21.65 -17.15 4.65
N SER A 86 20.81 -16.80 3.67
CA SER A 86 20.82 -17.48 2.36
C SER A 86 22.08 -17.18 1.54
N HIS A 87 22.63 -15.95 1.61
CA HIS A 87 23.92 -15.64 0.98
C HIS A 87 25.12 -16.34 1.65
N GLN A 88 25.14 -16.46 2.97
CA GLN A 88 26.22 -17.18 3.67
C GLN A 88 26.17 -18.69 3.41
N THR A 89 24.98 -19.28 3.31
CA THR A 89 24.84 -20.72 3.04
C THR A 89 25.30 -21.10 1.62
N GLN A 90 25.16 -20.21 0.63
CA GLN A 90 25.69 -20.43 -0.72
C GLN A 90 27.22 -20.26 -0.79
N LEU A 91 27.79 -19.29 -0.09
CA LEU A 91 29.24 -19.06 -0.06
C LEU A 91 29.99 -20.19 0.66
N GLN A 92 29.41 -20.78 1.72
CA GLN A 92 29.97 -21.97 2.36
C GLN A 92 29.86 -23.23 1.50
N ARG A 93 28.74 -23.47 0.80
CA ARG A 93 28.64 -24.64 -0.11
C ARG A 93 29.59 -24.56 -1.30
N GLY A 94 29.87 -23.36 -1.82
CA GLY A 94 30.85 -23.18 -2.90
C GLY A 94 32.29 -23.48 -2.47
N THR A 95 32.66 -23.13 -1.24
CA THR A 95 34.00 -23.39 -0.69
C THR A 95 34.19 -24.87 -0.35
N THR A 96 33.21 -25.56 0.24
CA THR A 96 33.36 -26.98 0.58
C THR A 96 33.51 -27.88 -0.65
N ILE A 97 32.87 -27.55 -1.78
CA ILE A 97 32.99 -28.33 -3.03
C ILE A 97 34.37 -28.14 -3.68
N GLN A 98 34.95 -26.94 -3.64
CA GLN A 98 36.31 -26.71 -4.15
C GLN A 98 37.38 -27.41 -3.29
N THR A 99 37.21 -27.46 -1.96
CA THR A 99 38.17 -28.15 -1.09
C THR A 99 38.08 -29.68 -1.24
N LEU A 100 36.88 -30.23 -1.50
CA LEU A 100 36.71 -31.66 -1.73
C LEU A 100 37.24 -32.10 -3.12
N GLY A 101 37.05 -31.28 -4.16
CA GLY A 101 37.56 -31.55 -5.50
C GLY A 101 39.10 -31.52 -5.62
N ASN A 102 39.78 -30.77 -4.75
CA ASN A 102 41.24 -30.74 -4.67
C ASN A 102 41.86 -31.89 -3.86
N MET A 103 41.06 -32.66 -3.10
CA MET A 103 41.56 -33.84 -2.37
C MET A 103 41.45 -35.13 -3.18
N THR A 104 40.55 -35.22 -4.16
CA THR A 104 40.36 -36.42 -5.00
C THR A 104 41.33 -36.52 -6.18
N THR A 105 42.11 -35.47 -6.46
CA THR A 105 43.14 -35.44 -7.52
C THR A 105 44.57 -35.72 -7.00
N ARG A 106 44.72 -36.05 -5.70
CA ARG A 106 46.00 -36.44 -5.07
C ARG A 106 45.99 -37.91 -4.60
N LEU A 107 45.42 -38.81 -5.40
CA LEU A 107 45.61 -40.25 -5.29
C LEU A 107 46.04 -40.80 -6.64
#